data_AF-A0A945BWA8-F1
#
_entry.id   AF-A0A945BWA8-F1
#
_cell.length_a   1.000
_cell.length_b   1.000
_cell.length_c   1.000
_cell.angle_alpha   90.00
_cell.angle_beta   90.00
_cell.angle_gamma   90.00
#
_symmetry.space_group_name_H-M   'P 1'
#
loop_
_entity.id
_entity.type
_entity.pdbx_description
1 polymer ?
#
loop_
_entity_poly.entity_id
_entity_poly.type
_entity_poly.pdbx_seq_one_letter_code
_entity_poly.pdbx_strand_id
1 'polypeptide(L)'
;MTDKMINGILFILAGLGSLVIYILLGETGLLGKAHTEKIAAYALITIPLAFMMTRNVEKNAFIKVQTYIDAGLLMIVVGLIMGLVSDAINSAEISAESDLIGDAIAWTGWSIMYLGIFFTGLGYLCTNLFPNWLSGLLLFTSFVMFAYLAILSPEQLSNSGDSIVAPLWMLNSLVLVILGIFTIRRTD
;
A
#
# COMPACT_ATOMS: atom_id res chain seq x y z
N MET A 1 15.00 18.49 -9.87
CA MET A 1 13.77 17.70 -9.75
C MET A 1 12.84 18.46 -8.81
N THR A 2 11.57 18.68 -9.16
CA THR A 2 10.63 19.43 -8.31
C THR A 2 9.97 18.52 -7.28
N ASP A 3 9.41 19.09 -6.20
CA ASP A 3 8.73 18.33 -5.14
C ASP A 3 7.59 17.46 -5.70
N LYS A 4 6.82 17.98 -6.68
CA LYS A 4 5.77 17.22 -7.36
C LYS A 4 6.31 16.05 -8.17
N MET A 5 7.48 16.19 -8.80
CA MET A 5 8.12 15.09 -9.52
C MET A 5 8.56 13.99 -8.55
N ILE A 6 9.18 14.36 -7.43
CA ILE A 6 9.62 13.41 -6.39
C ILE A 6 8.42 12.65 -5.84
N ASN A 7 7.36 13.37 -5.45
CA ASN A 7 6.16 12.76 -4.90
C ASN A 7 5.47 11.81 -5.91
N GLY A 8 5.37 12.24 -7.17
CA GLY A 8 4.79 11.38 -8.20
C GLY A 8 5.61 10.12 -8.47
N ILE A 9 6.95 10.20 -8.43
CA ILE A 9 7.82 9.02 -8.51
C ILE A 9 7.61 8.10 -7.31
N LEU A 10 7.46 8.63 -6.09
CA LEU A 10 7.18 7.82 -4.91
C LEU A 10 5.88 7.04 -5.05
N PHE A 11 4.81 7.64 -5.57
CA PHE A 11 3.57 6.93 -5.86
C PHE A 11 3.73 5.81 -6.91
N ILE A 12 4.53 6.04 -7.95
CA ILE A 12 4.81 5.03 -8.97
C ILE A 12 5.61 3.86 -8.36
N LEU A 13 6.62 4.15 -7.54
CA LEU A 13 7.38 3.12 -6.81
C LEU A 13 6.51 2.38 -5.79
N ALA A 14 5.57 3.08 -5.15
CA ALA A 14 4.63 2.48 -4.21
C ALA A 14 3.69 1.48 -4.88
N GLY A 15 3.31 1.74 -6.14
CA GLY A 15 2.49 0.82 -6.93
C GLY A 15 3.29 -0.31 -7.58
N LEU A 16 4.48 -0.04 -8.13
CA LEU A 16 5.19 -1.02 -8.98
C LEU A 16 6.42 -1.64 -8.34
N GLY A 17 7.00 -1.02 -7.33
CA GLY A 17 8.34 -1.35 -6.88
C GLY A 17 8.48 -2.80 -6.42
N SER A 18 7.61 -3.25 -5.51
CA SER A 18 7.61 -4.64 -5.03
C SER A 18 7.19 -5.63 -6.11
N LEU A 19 6.22 -5.31 -6.97
CA LEU A 19 5.83 -6.15 -8.10
C LEU A 19 7.02 -6.43 -9.04
N VAL A 20 7.79 -5.40 -9.38
CA VAL A 20 8.98 -5.52 -10.20
C VAL A 20 10.04 -6.41 -9.52
N ILE A 21 10.20 -6.28 -8.20
CA ILE A 21 11.15 -7.11 -7.44
C ILE A 21 10.72 -8.57 -7.44
N TYR A 22 9.45 -8.87 -7.16
CA TYR A 22 8.95 -10.25 -7.18
C TYR A 22 9.10 -10.88 -8.57
N ILE A 23 8.64 -10.21 -9.63
CA ILE A 23 8.66 -10.75 -10.99
C ILE A 23 10.08 -10.89 -11.53
N LEU A 24 10.94 -9.87 -11.37
CA LEU A 24 12.26 -9.85 -12.01
C LEU A 24 13.34 -10.55 -11.19
N LEU A 25 13.25 -10.52 -9.86
CA LEU A 25 14.32 -11.00 -8.97
C LEU A 25 13.92 -12.24 -8.18
N GLY A 26 12.65 -12.33 -7.77
CA GLY A 26 12.11 -13.46 -7.01
C GLY A 26 11.81 -14.67 -7.89
N GLU A 27 10.86 -14.53 -8.81
CA GLU A 27 10.37 -15.62 -9.65
C GLU A 27 11.42 -16.19 -10.60
N THR A 28 12.40 -15.36 -11.00
CA THR A 28 13.53 -15.80 -11.83
C THR A 28 14.54 -16.65 -11.08
N GLY A 29 14.45 -16.71 -9.74
CA GLY A 29 15.41 -17.39 -8.87
C GLY A 29 16.75 -16.64 -8.74
N LEU A 30 16.85 -15.40 -9.24
CA LEU A 30 18.06 -14.59 -9.10
C LEU A 30 18.38 -14.29 -7.63
N LEU A 31 17.34 -14.11 -6.81
CA LEU A 31 17.42 -13.94 -5.37
C LEU A 31 16.67 -15.05 -4.64
N GLY A 32 17.20 -15.48 -3.49
CA GLY A 32 16.46 -16.34 -2.56
C GLY A 32 15.33 -15.58 -1.86
N LYS A 33 14.31 -16.30 -1.39
CA LYS A 33 13.06 -15.76 -0.79
C LYS A 33 13.32 -14.63 0.23
N ALA A 34 14.18 -14.88 1.23
CA ALA A 34 14.54 -13.89 2.25
C ALA A 34 15.16 -12.60 1.69
N HIS A 35 15.93 -12.68 0.60
CA HIS A 35 16.51 -11.49 -0.04
C HIS A 35 15.48 -10.76 -0.89
N THR A 36 14.62 -11.50 -1.60
CA THR A 36 13.51 -10.95 -2.37
C THR A 36 12.58 -10.14 -1.48
N GLU A 37 12.10 -10.71 -0.36
CA GLU A 37 11.21 -9.99 0.56
C GLU A 37 11.87 -8.76 1.16
N LYS A 38 13.15 -8.86 1.53
CA LYS A 38 13.89 -7.72 2.10
C LYS A 38 13.98 -6.55 1.12
N ILE A 39 14.22 -6.81 -0.16
CA ILE A 39 14.31 -5.75 -1.18
C ILE A 39 12.91 -5.24 -1.52
N ALA A 40 11.91 -6.13 -1.62
CA ALA A 40 10.51 -5.76 -1.83
C ALA A 40 10.00 -4.84 -0.71
N ALA A 41 10.37 -5.12 0.54
CA ALA A 41 10.06 -4.27 1.69
C ALA A 41 10.57 -2.83 1.52
N TYR A 42 11.79 -2.64 1.00
CA TYR A 42 12.33 -1.30 0.76
C TYR A 42 11.54 -0.52 -0.29
N ALA A 43 11.02 -1.23 -1.31
CA ALA A 43 10.11 -0.62 -2.26
C ALA A 43 8.75 -0.29 -1.61
N LEU A 44 8.19 -1.19 -0.80
CA LEU A 44 6.90 -0.97 -0.13
C LEU A 44 6.92 0.21 0.86
N ILE A 45 8.08 0.54 1.46
CA ILE A 45 8.24 1.75 2.30
C ILE A 45 7.93 3.03 1.52
N THR A 46 7.98 3.02 0.19
CA THR A 46 7.58 4.19 -0.61
C THR A 46 6.08 4.50 -0.50
N ILE A 47 5.23 3.55 -0.09
CA ILE A 47 3.78 3.78 0.14
C ILE A 47 3.57 4.91 1.17
N PRO A 48 3.95 4.77 2.45
CA PRO A 48 3.74 5.84 3.43
C PRO A 48 4.49 7.13 3.06
N LEU A 49 5.65 7.05 2.39
CA LEU A 49 6.38 8.24 1.95
C LEU A 49 5.59 9.04 0.89
N ALA A 50 4.98 8.38 -0.09
CA ALA A 50 4.14 9.02 -1.09
C ALA A 50 2.95 9.74 -0.44
N PHE A 51 2.24 9.04 0.44
CA PHE A 51 1.11 9.64 1.18
C PHE A 51 1.54 10.78 2.10
N MET A 52 2.67 10.68 2.80
CA MET A 52 3.21 11.75 3.62
C MET A 52 3.52 13.03 2.82
N MET A 53 4.03 12.89 1.59
CA MET A 53 4.38 14.05 0.75
C MET A 53 3.14 14.82 0.27
N THR A 54 1.97 14.17 0.19
CA THR A 54 0.70 14.87 -0.13
C THR A 54 0.19 15.75 1.00
N ARG A 55 0.53 15.41 2.25
CA ARG A 55 0.14 16.14 3.46
C ARG A 55 0.58 17.62 3.42
N ASN A 56 1.72 17.89 2.80
CA ASN A 56 2.31 19.23 2.76
C ASN A 56 1.67 20.18 1.74
N VAL A 57 0.84 19.66 0.83
CA VAL A 57 0.28 20.44 -0.28
C VAL A 57 -1.00 21.19 0.13
N GLU A 58 -1.78 20.64 1.07
CA GLU A 58 -3.11 21.14 1.46
C GLU A 58 -3.10 21.86 2.82
N LYS A 59 -2.15 22.80 3.03
CA LYS A 59 -2.04 23.59 4.28
C LYS A 59 -3.30 24.39 4.65
N ASN A 60 -4.27 24.52 3.74
CA ASN A 60 -5.51 25.28 3.92
C ASN A 60 -6.77 24.40 3.94
N ALA A 61 -6.66 23.07 3.92
CA ALA A 61 -7.82 22.19 4.06
C ALA A 61 -8.44 22.35 5.46
N PHE A 62 -9.77 22.20 5.55
CA PHE A 62 -10.47 22.20 6.84
C PHE A 62 -9.80 21.21 7.81
N ILE A 63 -9.63 21.58 9.08
CA ILE A 63 -8.96 20.74 10.11
C ILE A 63 -9.45 19.28 10.09
N LYS A 64 -10.75 19.06 9.88
CA LYS A 64 -11.35 17.72 9.78
C LYS A 64 -10.81 16.88 8.61
N VAL A 65 -10.53 17.51 7.47
CA VAL A 65 -9.95 16.85 6.29
C VAL A 65 -8.52 16.41 6.58
N GLN A 66 -7.73 17.26 7.23
CA GLN A 66 -6.38 16.92 7.65
C GLN A 66 -6.35 15.76 8.65
N THR A 67 -7.34 15.68 9.55
CA THR A 67 -7.49 14.53 10.47
C THR A 67 -7.61 13.21 9.73
N TYR A 68 -8.38 13.14 8.64
CA TYR A 68 -8.50 11.90 7.85
C TYR A 68 -7.18 11.50 7.17
N ILE A 69 -6.45 12.47 6.61
CA ILE A 69 -5.16 12.22 5.95
C ILE A 69 -4.11 11.77 6.96
N ASP A 70 -4.01 12.45 8.12
CA ASP A 70 -3.02 12.14 9.16
C ASP A 70 -3.33 10.80 9.84
N ALA A 71 -4.60 10.52 10.15
CA ALA A 71 -5.01 9.23 10.69
C ALA A 71 -4.79 8.09 9.68
N GLY A 72 -5.13 8.33 8.41
CA GLY A 72 -4.88 7.40 7.31
C GLY A 72 -3.39 7.05 7.18
N LEU A 73 -2.52 8.06 7.17
CA LEU A 73 -1.06 7.86 7.12
C LEU A 73 -0.55 7.04 8.31
N LEU A 74 -1.03 7.30 9.53
CA LEU A 74 -0.65 6.53 10.71
C LEU A 74 -1.05 5.06 10.56
N MET A 75 -2.27 4.78 10.10
CA MET A 75 -2.75 3.42 9.84
C MET A 75 -1.93 2.72 8.74
N ILE A 76 -1.58 3.43 7.66
CA ILE A 76 -0.69 2.90 6.60
C ILE A 76 0.65 2.46 7.21
N VAL A 77 1.28 3.32 8.01
CA VAL A 77 2.59 3.02 8.64
C VAL A 77 2.48 1.81 9.56
N VAL A 78 1.47 1.77 10.44
CA VAL A 78 1.27 0.66 11.39
C VAL A 78 1.02 -0.65 10.66
N GLY A 79 0.06 -0.66 9.73
CA GLY A 79 -0.31 -1.85 8.98
C GLY A 79 0.82 -2.38 8.10
N LEU A 80 1.54 -1.48 7.43
CA LEU A 80 2.70 -1.84 6.61
C LEU A 80 3.79 -2.49 7.47
N ILE A 81 4.16 -1.90 8.62
CA ILE A 81 5.20 -2.48 9.48
C ILE A 81 4.81 -3.90 9.92
N MET A 82 3.54 -4.13 10.29
CA MET A 82 3.06 -5.46 10.64
C MET A 82 3.17 -6.45 9.47
N GLY A 83 2.77 -6.03 8.26
CA GLY A 83 2.90 -6.83 7.04
C GLY A 83 4.36 -7.19 6.73
N LEU A 84 5.26 -6.21 6.78
CA LEU A 84 6.70 -6.43 6.53
C LEU A 84 7.35 -7.35 7.58
N VAL A 85 6.92 -7.27 8.84
CA VAL A 85 7.36 -8.22 9.89
C VAL A 85 6.89 -9.63 9.57
N SER A 86 5.63 -9.78 9.12
CA SER A 86 5.10 -11.06 8.68
C SER A 86 5.90 -11.63 7.50
N ASP A 87 6.15 -10.84 6.45
CA ASP A 87 6.93 -11.27 5.29
C ASP A 87 8.34 -11.70 5.69
N ALA A 88 8.97 -10.99 6.65
CA ALA A 88 10.28 -11.35 7.17
C ALA A 88 10.27 -12.68 7.93
N ILE A 89 9.20 -12.98 8.68
CA ILE A 89 9.02 -14.27 9.37
C ILE A 89 8.84 -15.39 8.34
N ASN A 90 7.89 -15.23 7.41
CA ASN A 90 7.54 -16.21 6.38
C ASN A 90 8.68 -16.50 5.40
N SER A 91 9.58 -15.54 5.19
CA SER A 91 10.72 -15.70 4.29
C SER A 91 11.97 -16.23 4.97
N ALA A 92 12.01 -16.28 6.30
CA ALA A 92 13.11 -16.86 7.06
C ALA A 92 13.07 -18.40 7.08
N GLU A 93 11.93 -19.02 6.72
CA GLU A 93 11.76 -20.48 6.59
C GLU A 93 12.23 -21.25 7.84
N ILE A 94 11.93 -20.70 9.02
CA ILE A 94 12.40 -21.23 10.32
C ILE A 94 11.67 -22.53 10.66
N SER A 95 10.34 -22.52 10.59
CA SER A 95 9.48 -23.69 10.81
C SER A 95 8.06 -23.43 10.28
N ALA A 96 7.26 -24.48 10.13
CA ALA A 96 5.86 -24.34 9.71
C ALA A 96 5.03 -23.54 10.73
N GLU A 97 5.31 -23.68 12.03
CA GLU A 97 4.64 -22.87 13.06
C GLU A 97 5.00 -21.40 12.96
N SER A 98 6.25 -21.09 12.56
CA SER A 98 6.68 -19.71 12.30
C SER A 98 5.88 -19.09 11.15
N ASP A 99 5.65 -19.84 10.06
CA ASP A 99 4.89 -19.37 8.91
C ASP A 99 3.42 -19.09 9.28
N LEU A 100 2.82 -19.94 10.12
CA LEU A 100 1.44 -19.71 10.61
C LEU A 100 1.32 -18.43 11.45
N ILE A 101 2.35 -18.10 12.24
CA ILE A 101 2.40 -16.84 13.00
C ILE A 101 2.52 -15.65 12.05
N GLY A 102 3.40 -15.76 11.05
CA GLY A 102 3.55 -14.73 10.03
C GLY A 102 2.23 -14.48 9.31
N ASP A 103 1.57 -15.51 8.80
CA ASP A 103 0.30 -15.37 8.08
C ASP A 103 -0.80 -14.70 8.92
N ALA A 104 -0.93 -15.08 10.19
CA ALA A 104 -1.91 -14.47 11.10
C ALA A 104 -1.67 -12.96 11.30
N ILE A 105 -0.39 -12.54 11.35
CA ILE A 105 0.00 -11.13 11.45
C ILE A 105 -0.24 -10.41 10.12
N ALA A 106 0.10 -11.03 8.99
CA ALA A 106 0.00 -10.46 7.65
C ALA A 106 -1.41 -9.96 7.36
N TRP A 107 -2.42 -10.81 7.54
CA TRP A 107 -3.81 -10.46 7.21
C TRP A 107 -4.30 -9.24 7.98
N THR A 108 -3.96 -9.15 9.27
CA THR A 108 -4.27 -7.99 10.10
C THR A 108 -3.48 -6.75 9.65
N GLY A 109 -2.18 -6.89 9.43
CA GLY A 109 -1.30 -5.79 9.02
C GLY A 109 -1.71 -5.17 7.68
N TRP A 110 -1.84 -6.01 6.65
CA TRP A 110 -2.27 -5.58 5.32
C TRP A 110 -3.65 -4.94 5.35
N SER A 111 -4.60 -5.53 6.10
CA SER A 111 -5.94 -4.96 6.29
C SER A 111 -5.88 -3.54 6.87
N ILE A 112 -5.12 -3.32 7.94
CA ILE A 112 -4.93 -1.99 8.55
C ILE A 112 -4.30 -1.01 7.56
N MET A 113 -3.34 -1.46 6.75
CA MET A 113 -2.71 -0.59 5.73
C MET A 113 -3.76 -0.09 4.72
N TYR A 114 -4.59 -0.99 4.18
CA TYR A 114 -5.63 -0.62 3.22
C TYR A 114 -6.75 0.22 3.85
N LEU A 115 -7.06 -0.01 5.13
CA LEU A 115 -7.93 0.89 5.89
C LEU A 115 -7.34 2.30 5.97
N GLY A 116 -6.03 2.42 6.19
CA GLY A 116 -5.34 3.69 6.18
C GLY A 116 -5.42 4.40 4.83
N ILE A 117 -5.19 3.68 3.72
CA ILE A 117 -5.36 4.20 2.35
C ILE A 117 -6.79 4.68 2.11
N PHE A 118 -7.79 3.94 2.61
CA PHE A 118 -9.21 4.33 2.53
C PHE A 118 -9.48 5.66 3.24
N PHE A 119 -8.98 5.82 4.47
CA PHE A 119 -9.11 7.07 5.23
C PHE A 119 -8.40 8.24 4.53
N THR A 120 -7.23 8.00 3.95
CA THR A 120 -6.55 9.04 3.16
C THR A 120 -7.34 9.39 1.89
N GLY A 121 -7.96 8.42 1.22
CA GLY A 121 -8.86 8.65 0.08
C GLY A 121 -10.10 9.48 0.42
N LEU A 122 -10.71 9.26 1.60
CA LEU A 122 -11.76 10.13 2.15
C LEU A 122 -11.27 11.58 2.33
N GLY A 123 -10.04 11.74 2.83
CA GLY A 123 -9.38 13.03 2.91
C GLY A 123 -9.27 13.70 1.53
N TYR A 124 -8.76 12.98 0.53
CA TYR A 124 -8.56 13.51 -0.81
C TYR A 124 -9.86 13.91 -1.52
N LEU A 125 -10.97 13.21 -1.28
CA LEU A 125 -12.29 13.59 -1.82
C LEU A 125 -12.78 14.96 -1.32
N CYS A 126 -12.27 15.42 -0.19
CA CYS A 126 -12.60 16.71 0.40
C CYS A 126 -11.60 17.82 0.01
N THR A 127 -10.71 17.56 -0.94
CA THR A 127 -9.65 18.49 -1.39
C THR A 127 -9.64 18.64 -2.91
N ASN A 128 -8.83 19.56 -3.43
CA ASN A 128 -8.59 19.68 -4.87
C ASN A 128 -7.27 19.03 -5.30
N LEU A 129 -6.67 18.22 -4.42
CA LEU A 129 -5.37 17.58 -4.66
C LEU A 129 -5.38 16.67 -5.89
N PHE A 130 -6.48 15.93 -6.06
CA PHE A 130 -6.74 15.04 -7.18
C PHE A 130 -8.19 15.22 -7.67
N PRO A 131 -8.49 14.90 -8.93
CA PRO A 131 -9.87 14.84 -9.41
C PRO A 131 -10.72 13.88 -8.55
N ASN A 132 -11.96 14.25 -8.24
CA ASN A 132 -12.84 13.47 -7.37
C ASN A 132 -12.98 12.00 -7.77
N TRP A 133 -13.01 11.70 -9.08
CA TRP A 133 -13.11 10.31 -9.55
C TRP A 133 -11.88 9.47 -9.17
N LEU A 134 -10.69 10.08 -9.13
CA LEU A 134 -9.44 9.40 -8.79
C LEU A 134 -9.34 9.19 -7.27
N SER A 135 -9.70 10.20 -6.48
CA SER A 135 -9.84 10.06 -5.03
C SER A 135 -10.90 9.02 -4.66
N GLY A 136 -12.03 9.00 -5.39
CA GLY A 136 -13.09 7.99 -5.23
C GLY A 136 -12.64 6.59 -5.62
N LEU A 137 -11.83 6.46 -6.68
CA LEU A 137 -11.25 5.18 -7.08
C LEU A 137 -10.30 4.64 -6.01
N LEU A 138 -9.41 5.48 -5.46
CA LEU A 138 -8.52 5.12 -4.35
C LEU A 138 -9.31 4.62 -3.15
N LEU A 139 -10.31 5.39 -2.73
CA LEU A 139 -11.20 5.03 -1.64
C LEU A 139 -11.87 3.67 -1.88
N PHE A 140 -12.43 3.46 -3.07
CA PHE A 140 -13.17 2.25 -3.39
C PHE A 140 -12.27 1.01 -3.41
N THR A 141 -11.15 1.06 -4.12
CA THR A 141 -10.26 -0.12 -4.25
C THR A 141 -9.62 -0.50 -2.92
N SER A 142 -9.26 0.49 -2.10
CA SER A 142 -8.67 0.22 -0.79
C SER A 142 -9.71 -0.31 0.20
N PHE A 143 -10.96 0.18 0.13
CA PHE A 143 -12.04 -0.35 0.96
C PHE A 143 -12.37 -1.80 0.62
N VAL A 144 -12.46 -2.15 -0.67
CA VAL A 144 -12.73 -3.53 -1.10
C VAL A 144 -11.63 -4.46 -0.59
N MET A 145 -10.36 -4.08 -0.74
CA MET A 145 -9.24 -4.87 -0.24
C MET A 145 -9.26 -5.00 1.29
N PHE A 146 -9.46 -3.90 2.01
CA PHE A 146 -9.61 -3.90 3.46
C PHE A 146 -10.73 -4.85 3.91
N ALA A 147 -11.94 -4.69 3.36
CA ALA A 147 -13.09 -5.49 3.75
C ALA A 147 -12.86 -6.98 3.47
N TYR A 148 -12.23 -7.29 2.34
CA TYR A 148 -11.88 -8.66 1.98
C TYR A 148 -10.94 -9.31 3.02
N LEU A 149 -9.86 -8.61 3.37
CA LEU A 149 -8.90 -9.10 4.36
C LEU A 149 -9.44 -9.12 5.79
N ALA A 150 -10.31 -8.16 6.15
CA ALA A 150 -10.82 -8.03 7.51
C ALA A 150 -11.93 -9.04 7.87
N ILE A 151 -12.71 -9.50 6.89
CA ILE A 151 -13.91 -10.31 7.13
C ILE A 151 -13.62 -11.81 7.03
N LEU A 152 -12.71 -12.20 6.15
CA LEU A 152 -12.44 -13.62 5.86
C LEU A 152 -11.54 -14.26 6.90
N SER A 153 -11.74 -15.56 7.13
CA SER A 153 -10.84 -16.34 7.99
C SER A 153 -9.48 -16.56 7.32
N PRO A 154 -8.41 -16.85 8.09
CA PRO A 154 -7.10 -17.16 7.50
C PRO A 154 -7.13 -18.30 6.48
N GLU A 155 -7.96 -19.31 6.71
CA GLU A 155 -8.14 -20.43 5.76
C GLU A 155 -8.77 -19.97 4.45
N GLN A 156 -9.79 -19.10 4.52
CA GLN A 156 -10.42 -18.53 3.32
C GLN A 156 -9.44 -17.63 2.55
N LEU A 157 -8.62 -16.85 3.25
CA LEU A 157 -7.62 -15.98 2.65
C LEU A 157 -6.50 -16.78 1.98
N SER A 158 -6.00 -17.83 2.64
CA SER A 158 -4.99 -18.72 2.04
C SER A 158 -5.50 -19.38 0.75
N ASN A 159 -6.75 -19.85 0.74
CA ASN A 159 -7.36 -20.46 -0.44
C ASN A 159 -7.68 -19.48 -1.57
N SER A 160 -7.67 -18.17 -1.31
CA SER A 160 -8.03 -17.13 -2.28
C SER A 160 -6.88 -16.18 -2.64
N GLY A 161 -5.71 -16.37 -2.05
CA GLY A 161 -4.53 -15.51 -2.20
C GLY A 161 -4.22 -15.15 -3.65
N ASP A 162 -3.93 -16.15 -4.47
CA ASP A 162 -3.54 -15.94 -5.87
C ASP A 162 -4.72 -15.51 -6.76
N SER A 163 -5.92 -16.02 -6.47
CA SER A 163 -7.10 -15.82 -7.32
C SER A 163 -7.81 -14.48 -7.10
N ILE A 164 -7.68 -13.88 -5.90
CA ILE A 164 -8.43 -12.68 -5.51
C ILE A 164 -7.52 -11.65 -4.83
N VAL A 165 -6.73 -12.02 -3.83
CA VAL A 165 -5.89 -11.06 -3.07
C VAL A 165 -4.86 -10.42 -3.99
N ALA A 166 -4.16 -11.20 -4.83
CA ALA A 166 -3.19 -10.68 -5.78
C ALA A 166 -3.82 -9.71 -6.82
N PRO A 167 -4.93 -10.06 -7.51
CA PRO A 167 -5.65 -9.10 -8.36
C PRO A 167 -6.10 -7.81 -7.64
N LEU A 168 -6.61 -7.90 -6.42
CA LEU A 168 -7.02 -6.73 -5.64
C LEU A 168 -5.83 -5.84 -5.26
N TRP A 169 -4.70 -6.44 -4.92
CA TRP A 169 -3.46 -5.72 -4.69
C TRP A 169 -2.96 -5.02 -5.96
N MET A 170 -2.99 -5.71 -7.11
CA MET A 170 -2.62 -5.12 -8.40
C MET A 170 -3.53 -3.94 -8.77
N LEU A 171 -4.84 -4.03 -8.49
CA LEU A 171 -5.77 -2.92 -8.70
C LEU A 171 -5.41 -1.70 -7.86
N ASN A 172 -5.14 -1.88 -6.56
CA ASN A 172 -4.70 -0.79 -5.70
C ASN A 172 -3.36 -0.20 -6.19
N SER A 173 -2.43 -1.06 -6.57
CA SER A 173 -1.13 -0.67 -7.14
C SER A 173 -1.27 0.19 -8.40
N LEU A 174 -2.19 -0.17 -9.29
CA LEU A 174 -2.49 0.62 -10.49
C LEU A 174 -3.02 2.01 -10.13
N VAL A 175 -3.89 2.11 -9.11
CA VAL A 175 -4.38 3.41 -8.64
C VAL A 175 -3.24 4.28 -8.11
N LEU A 176 -2.28 3.70 -7.36
CA LEU A 176 -1.09 4.44 -6.90
C LEU A 176 -0.25 4.96 -8.08
N VAL A 177 -0.05 4.16 -9.13
CA VAL A 177 0.64 4.61 -10.35
C VAL A 177 -0.08 5.77 -11.00
N ILE A 178 -1.41 5.70 -11.11
CA ILE A 178 -2.22 6.78 -11.70
C ILE A 178 -2.10 8.06 -10.85
N LEU A 179 -2.19 7.96 -9.52
CA LEU A 179 -1.94 9.09 -8.61
C LEU A 179 -0.57 9.71 -8.84
N GLY A 180 0.47 8.89 -9.03
CA GLY A 180 1.81 9.35 -9.35
C GLY A 180 1.88 10.16 -10.65
N ILE A 181 1.26 9.65 -11.72
CA ILE A 181 1.19 10.34 -13.02
C ILE A 181 0.46 11.68 -12.89
N PHE A 182 -0.67 11.72 -12.18
CA PHE A 182 -1.42 12.96 -11.94
C PHE A 182 -0.62 13.97 -11.11
N THR A 183 0.12 13.50 -10.10
CA THR A 183 0.98 14.35 -9.27
C THR A 183 2.08 15.03 -10.10
N ILE A 184 2.73 14.29 -11.01
CA ILE A 184 3.77 14.85 -11.91
C ILE A 184 3.17 15.89 -12.85
N ARG A 185 1.97 15.62 -13.39
CA ARG A 185 1.31 16.45 -14.41
C ARG A 185 0.58 17.66 -13.85
N ARG A 186 0.48 17.81 -12.53
CA ARG A 186 -0.21 18.95 -11.91
C ARG A 186 0.46 20.26 -12.32
N THR A 187 -0.32 21.19 -12.86
CA THR A 187 0.08 22.58 -13.08
C THR A 187 0.28 23.25 -11.71
N ASP A 188 1.35 24.04 -11.59
CA ASP A 188 1.62 24.80 -10.36
C ASP A 188 0.59 25.90 -10.12
#